data_AF-V4IH47-F1
#
_entry.id   AF-V4IH47-F1
#
_cell.length_a   1.000
_cell.length_b   1.000
_cell.length_c   1.000
_cell.angle_alpha   90.00
_cell.angle_beta   90.00
_cell.angle_gamma   90.00
#
_symmetry.space_group_name_H-M   'P 1'
#
loop_
_entity.id
_entity.type
_entity.pdbx_description
1 polymer ?
#
loop_
_entity_poly.entity_id
_entity_poly.type
_entity_poly.pdbx_seq_one_letter_code
_entity_poly.pdbx_strand_id
1 'polypeptide(L)'
;MHVILRGIDRAAVFFEDDDRQFFLDHLVAVAAEESVAVHAYVLMTNHLHLPMTAARDDGVTAVMKRVGQRYVQHVNRTSRRTGGLFEGRFRSSLIEADT
;
A
#
# COMPACT_ATOMS: atom_id res chain seq x y z
N MET A 1 4.45 -12.91 1.19
CA MET A 1 3.27 -12.38 1.91
C MET A 1 2.36 -11.64 0.94
N HIS A 2 1.07 -11.96 0.91
CA HIS A 2 0.06 -11.19 0.19
C HIS A 2 -0.47 -10.09 1.11
N VAL A 3 -0.33 -8.82 0.73
CA VAL A 3 -0.89 -7.70 1.48
C VAL A 3 -2.15 -7.18 0.80
N ILE A 4 -3.20 -6.92 1.58
CA ILE A 4 -4.42 -6.26 1.13
C ILE A 4 -4.68 -5.03 2.00
N LEU A 5 -4.84 -3.88 1.37
CA LEU A 5 -5.22 -2.63 2.03
C LEU A 5 -6.48 -2.06 1.38
N ARG A 6 -7.50 -1.75 2.19
CA ARG A 6 -8.84 -1.38 1.74
C ARG A 6 -9.27 -0.02 2.30
N GLY A 7 -9.98 0.74 1.49
CA GLY A 7 -10.56 2.04 1.87
C GLY A 7 -11.64 1.91 2.92
N ILE A 8 -11.71 2.87 3.84
CA ILE A 8 -12.76 2.93 4.87
C ILE A 8 -14.15 2.88 4.21
N ASP A 9 -15.05 2.08 4.76
CA ASP A 9 -16.40 1.84 4.21
C ASP A 9 -16.40 1.41 2.72
N ARG A 10 -15.34 0.71 2.28
CA ARG A 10 -15.10 0.36 0.87
C ARG A 10 -15.08 1.55 -0.08
N ALA A 11 -14.86 2.76 0.43
CA ALA A 11 -14.76 3.98 -0.35
C ALA A 11 -13.51 3.97 -1.25
N ALA A 12 -13.51 4.86 -2.24
CA ALA A 12 -12.36 5.06 -3.11
C ALA A 12 -11.12 5.45 -2.30
N VAL A 13 -9.99 4.86 -2.68
CA VAL A 13 -8.65 5.18 -2.17
C VAL A 13 -7.80 5.84 -3.26
N PHE A 14 -8.05 5.53 -4.53
CA PHE A 14 -7.45 6.20 -5.70
C PHE A 14 -8.55 6.99 -6.42
N PHE A 15 -8.39 8.30 -6.54
CA PHE A 15 -9.38 9.19 -7.15
C PHE A 15 -8.99 9.53 -8.58
N GLU A 16 -7.69 9.68 -8.83
CA GLU A 16 -7.10 10.01 -10.13
C GLU A 16 -5.93 9.07 -10.45
N ASP A 17 -5.49 9.03 -11.70
CA ASP A 17 -4.35 8.19 -12.09
C ASP A 17 -3.02 8.69 -11.49
N ASP A 18 -2.91 9.99 -11.25
CA ASP A 18 -1.78 10.59 -10.55
C ASP A 18 -1.64 10.08 -9.11
N ASP A 19 -2.75 9.75 -8.45
CA ASP A 19 -2.71 9.12 -7.12
C ASP A 19 -2.08 7.73 -7.18
N ARG A 20 -2.41 6.94 -8.21
CA ARG A 20 -1.84 5.60 -8.42
C ARG A 20 -0.35 5.68 -8.68
N GLN A 21 0.07 6.60 -9.55
CA GLN A 21 1.49 6.80 -9.86
C GLN A 21 2.26 7.25 -8.62
N PHE A 22 1.74 8.24 -7.87
CA PHE A 22 2.35 8.70 -6.63
C PHE A 22 2.50 7.58 -5.58
N PHE A 23 1.49 6.71 -5.47
CA PHE A 23 1.57 5.55 -4.59
C PHE A 23 2.67 4.57 -5.02
N LEU A 24 2.75 4.25 -6.32
CA LEU A 24 3.75 3.31 -6.85
C LEU A 24 5.17 3.84 -6.72
N ASP A 25 5.41 5.12 -7.01
CA ASP A 25 6.72 5.75 -6.89
C ASP A 25 7.22 5.69 -5.45
N HIS A 26 6.35 6.02 -4.48
CA HIS A 26 6.69 5.90 -3.07
C HIS A 26 6.83 4.46 -2.59
N LEU A 27 6.01 3.54 -3.10
CA LEU A 27 6.12 2.12 -2.79
C LEU A 27 7.49 1.57 -3.19
N VAL A 28 7.94 1.84 -4.42
CA VAL A 28 9.23 1.37 -4.94
C VAL A 28 10.39 1.93 -4.11
N ALA A 29 10.38 3.24 -3.84
CA ALA A 29 11.45 3.88 -3.07
C ALA A 29 11.55 3.30 -1.65
N VAL A 30 10.43 3.20 -0.93
CA VAL A 30 10.41 2.69 0.44
C VAL A 30 10.70 1.19 0.48
N ALA A 31 10.19 0.40 -0.47
CA ALA A 31 10.46 -1.03 -0.54
C ALA A 31 11.96 -1.32 -0.73
N ALA A 32 12.66 -0.53 -1.56
CA ALA A 32 14.10 -0.63 -1.73
C ALA A 32 14.87 -0.31 -0.44
N GLU A 33 14.51 0.78 0.25
CA GLU A 33 15.13 1.16 1.53
C GLU A 33 14.92 0.12 2.64
N GLU A 34 13.76 -0.54 2.66
CA GLU A 34 13.40 -1.52 3.67
C GLU A 34 13.84 -2.95 3.30
N SER A 35 14.53 -3.15 2.17
CA SER A 35 14.92 -4.46 1.62
C SER A 35 13.73 -5.41 1.45
N VAL A 36 12.68 -4.91 0.80
CA VAL A 36 11.44 -5.64 0.50
C VAL A 36 11.25 -5.73 -1.01
N ALA A 37 11.13 -6.95 -1.53
CA ALA A 37 10.75 -7.20 -2.90
C ALA A 37 9.22 -7.08 -3.06
N VAL A 38 8.78 -6.31 -4.06
CA VAL A 38 7.38 -6.26 -4.51
C VAL A 38 7.30 -7.07 -5.81
N HIS A 39 6.54 -8.16 -5.80
CA HIS A 39 6.50 -9.11 -6.93
C HIS A 39 5.46 -8.72 -7.97
N ALA A 40 4.37 -8.11 -7.53
CA ALA A 40 3.28 -7.64 -8.36
C ALA A 40 2.45 -6.59 -7.61
N TYR A 41 1.54 -5.93 -8.31
CA TYR A 41 0.56 -5.04 -7.71
C TYR A 41 -0.78 -5.11 -8.46
N VAL A 42 -1.87 -4.92 -7.72
CA VAL A 42 -3.19 -4.63 -8.28
C VAL A 42 -3.75 -3.43 -7.54
N LEU A 43 -4.08 -2.37 -8.29
CA LEU A 43 -4.65 -1.13 -7.75
C LEU A 43 -6.10 -1.00 -8.20
N MET A 44 -7.04 -1.40 -7.35
CA MET A 44 -8.47 -1.17 -7.56
C MET A 44 -8.86 0.17 -6.97
N THR A 45 -9.96 0.77 -7.44
CA THR A 45 -10.42 2.09 -6.94
C THR A 45 -10.52 2.16 -5.42
N ASN A 46 -10.92 1.09 -4.72
CA ASN A 46 -11.15 1.07 -3.27
C ASN A 46 -10.24 0.12 -2.46
N HIS A 47 -9.30 -0.58 -3.09
CA HIS A 47 -8.34 -1.43 -2.38
C HIS A 47 -7.15 -1.80 -3.27
N LEU A 48 -6.10 -2.35 -2.66
CA LEU A 48 -4.91 -2.81 -3.36
C LEU A 48 -4.43 -4.17 -2.86
N HIS A 49 -3.74 -4.88 -3.75
CA HIS A 49 -3.08 -6.15 -3.49
C HIS A 49 -1.59 -6.05 -3.80
N LEU A 50 -0.74 -6.46 -2.85
CA LEU A 50 0.72 -6.45 -2.99
C LEU A 50 1.32 -7.77 -2.50
N PRO A 51 1.64 -8.71 -3.41
CA PRO A 51 2.54 -9.81 -3.10
C PRO A 51 3.96 -9.30 -2.86
N MET A 52 4.48 -9.48 -1.64
CA MET A 52 5.77 -8.95 -1.20
C MET A 52 6.58 -9.99 -0.41
N THR A 53 7.91 -9.90 -0.49
CA THR A 53 8.84 -10.67 0.35
C THR A 53 9.83 -9.72 1.01
N ALA A 54 9.92 -9.74 2.33
CA ALA A 54 10.88 -8.93 3.08
C ALA A 54 12.10 -9.77 3.48
N ALA A 55 13.27 -9.15 3.50
CA ALA A 55 14.50 -9.77 4.03
C ALA A 55 14.49 -9.94 5.56
N ARG A 56 13.59 -9.23 6.26
CA ARG A 56 13.39 -9.28 7.71
C ARG A 56 11.90 -9.26 8.07
N ASP A 57 11.56 -9.82 9.22
CA ASP A 57 10.18 -10.08 9.64
C ASP A 57 9.27 -8.83 9.63
N ASP A 58 9.81 -7.66 9.98
CA ASP A 58 9.04 -6.42 10.09
C ASP A 58 9.06 -5.57 8.81
N GLY A 59 9.81 -5.97 7.78
CA GLY A 59 10.07 -5.15 6.60
C GLY A 59 8.80 -4.74 5.86
N VAL A 60 7.88 -5.68 5.61
CA VAL A 60 6.61 -5.34 4.95
C VAL A 60 5.75 -4.41 5.81
N THR A 61 5.73 -4.62 7.13
CA THR A 61 5.01 -3.74 8.05
C THR A 61 5.56 -2.32 8.02
N ALA A 62 6.89 -2.17 7.98
CA ALA A 62 7.56 -0.89 7.85
C ALA A 62 7.22 -0.19 6.53
N VAL A 63 7.29 -0.91 5.40
CA VAL A 63 6.89 -0.40 4.08
C VAL A 63 5.44 0.10 4.10
N MET A 64 4.50 -0.75 4.52
CA MET A 64 3.07 -0.41 4.48
C MET A 64 2.72 0.76 5.40
N LYS A 65 3.40 0.89 6.55
CA LYS A 65 3.23 2.04 7.44
C LYS A 65 3.70 3.34 6.78
N ARG A 66 4.91 3.34 6.23
CA ARG A 66 5.53 4.53 5.62
C ARG A 66 4.78 4.98 4.36
N VAL A 67 4.51 4.04 3.45
CA VAL A 67 3.78 4.29 2.20
C VAL A 67 2.34 4.73 2.50
N GLY A 68 1.63 4.01 3.36
CA GLY A 68 0.25 4.33 3.72
C GLY A 68 0.12 5.73 4.31
N GLN A 69 0.98 6.09 5.27
CA GLN A 69 0.96 7.42 5.88
C GLN A 69 1.21 8.53 4.84
N ARG A 70 2.24 8.37 4.01
CA ARG A 70 2.60 9.37 2.98
C ARG A 70 1.49 9.53 1.96
N TYR A 71 0.86 8.42 1.56
CA TYR A 71 -0.23 8.42 0.60
C TYR A 71 -1.49 9.10 1.13
N VAL A 72 -1.92 8.81 2.37
CA VAL A 72 -3.07 9.51 2.97
C VAL A 72 -2.83 11.02 3.03
N GLN A 73 -1.62 11.46 3.37
CA GLN A 73 -1.27 12.88 3.37
C GLN A 73 -1.33 13.51 1.98
N HIS A 74 -0.93 12.78 0.93
CA HIS A 74 -1.03 13.23 -0.45
C HIS A 74 -2.48 13.43 -0.87
N VAL A 75 -3.31 12.39 -0.75
CA VAL A 75 -4.74 12.44 -1.10
C VAL A 75 -5.48 13.53 -0.32
N ASN A 76 -5.22 13.65 0.99
CA ASN A 76 -5.85 14.68 1.79
C ASN A 76 -5.48 16.09 1.30
N ARG A 77 -4.23 16.31 0.89
CA ARG A 77 -3.77 17.60 0.35
C ARG A 77 -4.36 17.88 -1.03
N THR A 78 -4.31 16.91 -1.96
CA THR A 78 -4.77 17.10 -3.34
C THR A 78 -6.29 17.22 -3.44
N SER A 79 -7.03 16.39 -2.70
CA SER A 79 -8.49 16.39 -2.70
C SER A 79 -9.12 17.35 -1.66
N ARG A 80 -8.33 18.14 -0.93
CA ARG A 80 -8.79 19.02 0.17
C ARG A 80 -9.63 18.28 1.22
N ARG A 81 -9.22 17.06 1.56
CA ARG A 81 -9.88 16.18 2.54
C ARG A 81 -9.10 16.13 3.85
N THR A 82 -9.76 15.63 4.90
CA THR A 82 -9.13 15.29 6.17
C THR A 82 -9.57 13.88 6.60
N GLY A 83 -8.88 13.32 7.60
CA GLY A 83 -9.21 12.02 8.18
C GLY A 83 -8.45 10.84 7.56
N GLY A 84 -8.88 9.64 7.94
CA GLY A 84 -8.32 8.39 7.46
C GLY A 84 -8.84 8.00 6.08
N LEU A 85 -8.02 7.27 5.33
CA LEU A 85 -8.39 6.75 4.00
C LEU A 85 -8.70 5.24 4.03
N PHE A 86 -8.00 4.49 4.88
CA PHE A 86 -8.06 3.02 4.92
C PHE A 86 -8.79 2.51 6.19
N GLU A 87 -9.33 1.29 6.13
CA GLU A 87 -10.04 0.61 7.24
C GLU A 87 -9.17 0.32 8.48
N GLY A 88 -7.86 0.59 8.42
CA GLY A 88 -6.92 0.36 9.51
C GLY A 88 -5.64 -0.33 9.02
N ARG A 89 -5.21 -1.36 9.74
CA ARG A 89 -4.04 -2.16 9.37
C ARG A 89 -4.32 -2.96 8.09
N PHE A 90 -3.27 -3.19 7.30
CA PHE A 90 -3.38 -4.10 6.17
C PHE A 90 -3.67 -5.52 6.65
N ARG A 91 -4.39 -6.29 5.83
CA ARG A 91 -4.53 -7.74 6.01
C ARG A 91 -3.36 -8.41 5.31
N SER A 92 -2.86 -9.50 5.88
CA SER A 92 -1.82 -10.29 5.24
C SER A 92 -2.07 -11.78 5.32
N SER A 93 -1.63 -12.50 4.30
CA SER A 93 -1.52 -13.96 4.30
C SER A 93 -0.14 -14.37 3.78
N LEU A 94 0.39 -15.49 4.29
CA LEU A 94 1.56 -16.10 3.67
C LEU A 94 1.12 -16.68 2.31
N ILE A 95 1.92 -16.43 1.28
CA ILE A 95 1.78 -17.11 -0.01
C ILE A 95 2.88 -18.17 0.01
N GLU A 96 2.49 -19.43 0.00
CA GLU A 96 3.42 -20.53 -0.26
C GLU A 96 3.72 -20.52 -1.77
N ALA A 97 5.00 -20.59 -2.12
CA ALA A 97 5.38 -20.81 -3.50
C ALA A 97 5.14 -22.30 -3.79
N ASP A 98 4.23 -22.62 -4.73
CA ASP A 98 4.12 -23.98 -5.24
C ASP A 98 5.47 -24.38 -5.85
N THR A 99 6.01 -25.50 -5.37
CA THR A 99 7.32 -26.05 -5.77
C THR A 99 7.20 -26.86 -7.06
#